data_AF-A0A317HHV6-F1
#
_entry.id   AF-A0A317HHV6-F1
#
_cell.length_a   1.000
_cell.length_b   1.000
_cell.length_c   1.000
_cell.angle_alpha   90.00
_cell.angle_beta   90.00
_cell.angle_gamma   90.00
#
_symmetry.space_group_name_H-M   'P 1'
#
loop_
_entity.id
_entity.type
_entity.pdbx_description
1 polymer ?
#
loop_
_entity_poly.entity_id
_entity_poly.type
_entity_poly.pdbx_seq_one_letter_code
_entity_poly.pdbx_strand_id
1 'polypeptide(L)'
;MLWRQGDVLIESIAAIPLEAELREGSPILAYGEATGHSHRVEAPENAQVWVLYGQLYLKLLETATVVHDEHGPITLPAGAYRVWQQREYTPQDVHAIRD
;
A
#
# COMPACT_ATOMS: atom_id res chain seq x y z
N MET A 1 2.17 14.64 -1.71
CA MET A 1 1.26 14.27 -2.83
C MET A 1 0.64 12.93 -2.52
N LEU A 2 -0.62 12.71 -2.86
CA LEU A 2 -1.38 11.50 -2.54
C LEU A 2 -1.91 10.86 -3.82
N TRP A 3 -1.77 9.54 -3.93
CA TRP A 3 -2.29 8.70 -5.00
C TRP A 3 -3.21 7.62 -4.39
N ARG A 4 -4.16 7.14 -5.19
CA ARG A 4 -5.11 6.10 -4.79
C ARG A 4 -5.28 5.07 -5.89
N GLN A 5 -5.11 3.79 -5.55
CA GLN A 5 -5.40 2.64 -6.40
C GLN A 5 -6.38 1.73 -5.66
N GLY A 6 -7.68 1.83 -5.96
CA GLY A 6 -8.69 1.07 -5.23
C GLY A 6 -8.77 1.47 -3.75
N ASP A 7 -8.54 0.49 -2.87
CA ASP A 7 -8.40 0.64 -1.42
C ASP A 7 -6.99 1.04 -0.99
N VAL A 8 -5.98 0.95 -1.85
CA VAL A 8 -4.60 1.35 -1.51
C VAL A 8 -4.38 2.84 -1.70
N LEU A 9 -3.91 3.49 -0.63
CA LEU A 9 -3.46 4.87 -0.62
C LEU A 9 -1.94 4.92 -0.54
N ILE A 10 -1.35 5.79 -1.35
CA ILE A 10 0.10 5.99 -1.43
C ILE A 10 0.36 7.49 -1.26
N GLU A 11 1.13 7.86 -0.24
CA GLU A 11 1.45 9.26 0.04
C GLU A 11 2.96 9.47 -0.02
N SER A 12 3.40 10.51 -0.74
CA SER A 12 4.80 10.91 -0.73
C SER A 12 5.16 11.54 0.61
N ILE A 13 6.25 11.06 1.19
CA ILE A 13 6.83 11.51 2.46
C ILE A 13 8.29 11.93 2.25
N ALA A 14 8.82 12.72 3.18
CA ALA A 14 10.20 13.20 3.10
C ALA A 14 11.23 12.07 3.27
N ALA A 15 10.99 11.15 4.22
CA ALA A 15 11.86 10.02 4.50
C ALA A 15 11.08 8.88 5.17
N ILE A 16 11.60 7.65 5.04
CA ILE A 16 11.11 6.49 5.79
C ILE A 16 11.60 6.61 7.24
N PRO A 17 10.78 6.28 8.27
CA PRO A 17 11.20 6.26 9.66
C PRO A 17 12.43 5.38 9.88
N LEU A 18 13.35 5.81 10.75
CA LEU A 18 14.60 5.10 11.01
C LEU A 18 14.39 3.72 11.64
N GLU A 19 13.30 3.60 12.40
CA GLU A 19 12.89 2.39 13.10
C GLU A 19 12.18 1.39 12.18
N ALA A 20 11.86 1.76 10.94
CA ALA A 20 11.25 0.85 10.00
C ALA A 20 12.23 -0.25 9.60
N GLU A 21 11.73 -1.47 9.50
CA GLU A 21 12.52 -2.65 9.14
C GLU A 21 12.31 -3.00 7.66
N LEU A 22 13.39 -3.37 6.97
CA LEU A 22 13.32 -3.80 5.57
C LEU A 22 12.57 -5.13 5.49
N ARG A 23 11.54 -5.18 4.65
CA ARG A 23 10.80 -6.40 4.35
C ARG A 23 11.44 -7.11 3.17
N GLU A 24 12.19 -8.16 3.45
CA GLU A 24 12.84 -8.95 2.39
C GLU A 24 11.83 -9.78 1.57
N GLY A 25 12.11 -9.92 0.28
CA GLY A 25 11.51 -10.97 -0.55
C GLY A 25 10.12 -10.72 -1.14
N SER A 26 9.53 -9.51 -1.06
CA SER A 26 8.26 -9.26 -1.73
C SER A 26 8.05 -7.82 -2.22
N PRO A 27 7.80 -7.60 -3.53
CA PRO A 27 7.42 -6.30 -4.07
C PRO A 27 5.93 -5.97 -3.87
N ILE A 28 5.24 -6.77 -3.04
CA ILE A 28 3.82 -6.62 -2.76
C ILE A 28 3.63 -5.55 -1.70
N LEU A 29 2.95 -4.48 -2.10
CA LEU A 29 2.56 -3.37 -1.25
C LEU A 29 1.29 -3.66 -0.47
N ALA A 30 0.34 -4.39 -1.07
CA ALA A 30 -0.89 -4.80 -0.40
C ALA A 30 -1.53 -5.98 -1.17
N TYR A 31 -2.30 -6.81 -0.48
CA TYR A 31 -3.17 -7.80 -1.12
C TYR A 31 -4.59 -7.22 -1.17
N GLY A 32 -5.22 -7.21 -2.34
CA GLY A 32 -6.60 -6.72 -2.50
C GLY A 32 -7.59 -7.57 -1.69
N GLU A 33 -8.68 -6.95 -1.22
CA GLU A 33 -9.61 -7.55 -0.25
C GLU A 33 -10.35 -8.80 -0.76
N ALA A 34 -10.60 -8.93 -2.07
CA ALA A 34 -11.63 -9.86 -2.58
C ALA A 34 -11.13 -11.17 -3.23
N THR A 35 -9.92 -11.22 -3.80
CA THR A 35 -9.60 -12.27 -4.81
C THR A 35 -8.16 -12.78 -4.81
N GLY A 36 -7.27 -12.28 -3.94
CA GLY A 36 -5.85 -12.65 -3.96
C GLY A 36 -5.03 -11.89 -5.01
N HIS A 37 -5.61 -10.86 -5.65
CA HIS A 37 -4.86 -9.87 -6.42
C HIS A 37 -3.93 -9.05 -5.51
N SER A 38 -2.87 -8.49 -6.08
CA SER A 38 -1.86 -7.76 -5.31
C SER A 38 -1.50 -6.43 -5.95
N HIS A 39 -1.47 -5.40 -5.11
CA HIS A 39 -0.83 -4.13 -5.44
C HIS A 39 0.67 -4.34 -5.37
N ARG A 40 1.34 -4.22 -6.51
CA ARG A 40 2.77 -4.51 -6.64
C ARG A 40 3.46 -3.46 -7.48
N VAL A 41 4.76 -3.29 -7.23
CA VAL A 41 5.64 -2.52 -8.10
C VAL A 41 6.07 -3.41 -9.26
N GLU A 42 5.96 -2.92 -10.50
CA GLU A 42 6.32 -3.68 -11.72
C GLU A 42 7.83 -3.93 -11.85
N ALA A 43 8.66 -2.98 -11.40
CA ALA A 43 10.12 -3.05 -11.36
C ALA A 43 10.60 -3.24 -9.91
N PRO A 44 10.48 -4.46 -9.35
CA PRO A 44 10.76 -4.73 -7.93
C PRO A 44 12.21 -4.47 -7.52
N GLU A 45 13.17 -4.57 -8.44
CA GLU A 45 14.58 -4.29 -8.23
C GLU A 45 14.86 -2.83 -7.83
N ASN A 46 13.97 -1.91 -8.22
CA ASN A 46 14.06 -0.48 -7.93
C ASN A 46 13.23 -0.09 -6.71
N ALA A 47 12.63 -1.06 -6.02
CA ALA A 47 11.71 -0.86 -4.91
C ALA A 47 12.20 -1.57 -3.65
N GLN A 48 12.08 -0.89 -2.51
CA GLN A 48 12.27 -1.49 -1.19
C GLN A 48 11.04 -1.23 -0.35
N VAL A 49 10.50 -2.28 0.24
CA VAL A 49 9.34 -2.21 1.13
C VAL A 49 9.85 -2.27 2.56
N TRP A 50 9.38 -1.34 3.39
CA TRP A 50 9.73 -1.26 4.80
C TRP A 50 8.46 -1.33 5.65
N VAL A 51 8.57 -1.77 6.89
CA VAL A 51 7.44 -1.91 7.81
C VAL A 51 7.78 -1.34 9.19
N LEU A 52 6.83 -0.61 9.76
CA LEU A 52 6.88 -0.16 11.16
C LEU A 52 5.48 -0.23 11.76
N TYR A 53 5.28 -1.02 12.81
CA TYR A 53 3.97 -1.19 13.48
C TYR A 53 2.80 -1.52 12.54
N GLY A 54 3.05 -2.34 11.51
CA GLY A 54 2.04 -2.71 10.51
C GLY A 54 1.76 -1.66 9.43
N GLN A 55 2.37 -0.48 9.53
CA GLN A 55 2.39 0.53 8.46
C GLN A 55 3.47 0.16 7.43
N LEU A 56 3.10 0.15 6.15
CA LEU A 56 4.03 -0.08 5.06
C LEU A 56 4.59 1.23 4.51
N TYR A 57 5.85 1.18 4.11
CA TYR A 57 6.55 2.25 3.43
C TYR A 57 7.23 1.70 2.19
N LEU A 58 7.27 2.51 1.14
CA LEU A 58 7.90 2.17 -0.13
C LEU A 58 9.01 3.18 -0.42
N LYS A 59 10.22 2.69 -0.67
CA LYS A 59 11.31 3.46 -1.24
C LYS A 59 11.46 3.08 -2.70
N LEU A 60 11.43 4.08 -3.58
CA LEU A 60 11.73 3.92 -5.00
C LEU A 60 13.08 4.60 -5.30
N LEU A 61 13.98 3.87 -5.94
CA LEU A 61 15.27 4.38 -6.43
C LEU A 61 15.11 5.15 -7.74
N GLU A 62 14.17 4.69 -8.57
CA GLU A 62 13.82 5.28 -9.87
C GLU A 62 12.30 5.39 -10.01
N THR A 63 11.83 6.07 -11.05
CA THR A 63 10.40 6.10 -11.38
C THR A 63 9.89 4.68 -11.60
N ALA A 64 8.80 4.31 -10.94
CA ALA A 64 8.21 2.98 -11.06
C ALA A 64 6.69 3.03 -11.13
N THR A 65 6.10 1.97 -11.67
CA THR A 65 4.65 1.83 -11.81
C THR A 65 4.12 0.86 -10.77
N VAL A 66 3.11 1.29 -10.02
CA VAL A 66 2.31 0.42 -9.16
C VAL A 66 1.13 -0.10 -9.97
N VAL A 67 1.00 -1.41 -10.04
CA VAL A 67 -0.03 -2.10 -10.81
C VAL A 67 -0.93 -2.92 -9.89
N HIS A 68 -2.18 -3.07 -10.31
CA HIS A 68 -3.16 -3.97 -9.72
C HIS A 68 -3.98 -4.57 -10.86
N ASP A 69 -4.40 -5.83 -10.72
CA ASP A 69 -5.08 -6.58 -11.77
C ASP A 69 -6.43 -5.96 -12.17
N GLU A 70 -7.06 -5.17 -11.29
CA GLU A 70 -8.37 -4.53 -11.52
C GLU A 70 -8.33 -3.00 -11.64
N HIS A 71 -7.17 -2.37 -11.41
CA HIS A 71 -7.08 -0.91 -11.36
C HIS A 71 -6.01 -0.36 -12.29
N GLY A 72 -6.23 0.86 -12.75
CA GLY A 72 -5.28 1.57 -13.60
C GLY A 72 -3.90 1.69 -12.93
N PRO A 73 -2.81 1.61 -13.72
CA PRO A 73 -1.46 1.78 -13.21
C PRO A 73 -1.24 3.18 -12.64
N ILE A 74 -0.41 3.28 -11.60
CA ILE A 74 0.03 4.56 -11.03
C ILE A 74 1.53 4.70 -11.19
N THR A 75 1.96 5.69 -11.94
CA THR A 75 3.38 6.04 -12.04
C THR A 75 3.78 6.94 -10.88
N LEU A 76 4.78 6.49 -10.13
CA LEU A 76 5.36 7.20 -9.00
C LEU A 76 6.81 7.58 -9.36
N PRO A 77 7.24 8.84 -9.13
CA PRO A 77 8.64 9.20 -9.28
C PRO A 77 9.54 8.50 -8.24
N ALA A 78 10.86 8.64 -8.37
CA ALA A 78 11.77 8.22 -7.31
C ALA A 78 11.47 8.98 -6.01
N GLY A 79 11.47 8.30 -4.86
CA GLY A 79 11.03 8.92 -3.61
C GLY A 79 10.75 7.94 -2.48
N ALA A 80 10.30 8.49 -1.35
CA ALA A 80 9.80 7.71 -0.22
C ALA A 80 8.29 7.90 -0.11
N TYR A 81 7.59 6.83 0.24
CA TYR A 81 6.15 6.78 0.31
C TYR A 81 5.66 6.05 1.55
N ARG A 82 4.54 6.49 2.08
CA ARG A 82 3.71 5.76 3.04
C ARG A 82 2.59 5.06 2.27
N VAL A 83 2.34 3.78 2.57
CA VAL A 83 1.33 2.96 1.87
C VAL A 83 0.38 2.31 2.86
N TRP A 84 -0.92 2.50 2.72
CA TRP A 84 -1.91 1.86 3.59
C TRP A 84 -3.18 1.50 2.83
N GLN A 85 -3.90 0.51 3.34
CA GLN A 85 -5.22 0.14 2.85
C GLN A 85 -6.29 0.97 3.58
N GLN A 86 -7.21 1.51 2.81
CA GLN A 86 -8.44 2.09 3.27
C GLN A 86 -9.41 0.95 3.59
N ARG A 87 -9.71 0.75 4.87
CA ARG A 87 -10.79 -0.13 5.30
C ARG A 87 -12.08 0.66 5.37
N GLU A 88 -13.15 0.14 4.78
CA GLU A 88 -14.49 0.64 5.04
C GLU A 88 -14.92 0.20 6.44
N TYR A 89 -15.20 1.16 7.32
CA TYR A 89 -15.82 0.87 8.60
C TYR A 89 -17.34 0.82 8.38
N THR A 90 -17.91 -0.38 8.37
CA THR A 90 -19.36 -0.60 8.42
C THR A 90 -19.79 -0.87 9.86
N PRO A 91 -20.38 0.11 10.58
CA PRO A 91 -21.03 -0.15 11.86
C PRO A 91 -22.45 -0.71 11.62
N GLN A 92 -22.56 -1.98 11.22
CA GLN A 92 -23.84 -2.70 11.10
C GLN A 92 -23.51 -4.19 11.39
N ASP A 93 -23.83 -4.79 12.53
CA ASP A 93 -25.19 -5.08 12.97
C ASP A 93 -25.19 -5.43 14.48
N VAL A 94 -25.75 -4.57 15.33
CA VAL A 94 -26.15 -4.95 16.70
C VAL A 94 -27.60 -4.51 16.88
N HIS A 95 -28.52 -5.26 16.30
CA HIS A 95 -29.92 -5.18 16.69
C HIS A 95 -30.18 -6.21 17.80
N ALA A 96 -30.01 -5.79 19.05
CA ALA A 96 -30.71 -6.39 20.17
C ALA A 96 -32.05 -5.69 20.32
N ILE A 97 -33.11 -6.23 19.70
CA ILE A 97 -34.49 -5.90 20.09
C ILE A 97 -35.14 -7.20 20.53
N ARG A 98 -35.22 -7.37 21.84
CA ARG A 98 -36.09 -8.34 22.51
C ARG A 98 -37.47 -7.72 22.57
N ASP A 99 -38.49 -8.49 22.20
CA ASP A 99 -39.80 -8.37 22.86
C ASP A 99 -39.73 -9.14 24.19
#